data_AF-A0A9P4HC54-F1
#
_entry.id   AF-A0A9P4HC54-F1
#
_cell.length_a   1.000
_cell.length_b   1.000
_cell.length_c   1.000
_cell.angle_alpha   90.00
_cell.angle_beta   90.00
_cell.angle_gamma   90.00
#
_symmetry.space_group_name_H-M   'P 1'
#
loop_
_entity.id
_entity.type
_entity.pdbx_description
1 polymer ?
#
loop_
_entity_poly.entity_id
_entity_poly.type
_entity_poly.pdbx_seq_one_letter_code
_entity_poly.pdbx_strand_id
1 'polypeptide(L)'
;PTQKQVETMAWMLKNANTERIVLRTTTDSIQQSANPVTSKGQTEVLDSYSLAPTEDPLIYAPGYPPLFNEQKARNIPPEGLRLQPDEGKHWADRHGNFTHQFEAVFQMLALLYPSMRFNKVEIVINRTSLMYLHKISKENSTQSFHLDLELVGNTLFIGRRVKNAKTTSNAFGHNFEEAFTIHDPDSHGANGYFRVIKYQLGDLEVVVRLEADAYKADNRRHVTVAPATPEELKNAAPRIPHGVPTCTKVVAAGAFVPQNHIIELKSNDSSKPKEQM
;
A
#
# COMPACT_ATOMS: atom_id res chain seq x y z
N PRO A 1 30.52 5.45 6.30
CA PRO A 1 29.69 4.89 7.40
C PRO A 1 30.55 4.44 8.59
N THR A 2 30.05 4.66 9.82
CA THR A 2 30.67 4.17 11.06
C THR A 2 30.47 2.65 11.21
N GLN A 3 31.30 1.98 12.01
CA GLN A 3 31.19 0.53 12.25
C GLN A 3 29.78 0.11 12.73
N LYS A 4 29.19 0.91 13.62
CA LYS A 4 27.81 0.76 14.10
C LYS A 4 26.75 0.89 12.98
N GLN A 5 26.96 1.78 12.01
CA GLN A 5 26.09 1.89 10.83
C GLN A 5 26.21 0.64 9.95
N VAL A 6 27.42 0.13 9.74
CA VAL A 6 27.66 -1.08 8.95
C VAL A 6 26.96 -2.30 9.58
N GLU A 7 27.08 -2.49 10.90
CA GLU A 7 26.39 -3.57 11.63
C GLU A 7 24.86 -3.44 11.55
N THR A 8 24.34 -2.22 11.62
CA THR A 8 22.89 -1.95 11.51
C THR A 8 22.37 -2.26 10.10
N MET A 9 23.21 -2.12 9.08
CA MET A 9 22.87 -2.34 7.68
C MET A 9 23.14 -3.77 7.17
N ALA A 10 23.90 -4.58 7.92
CA ALA A 10 24.34 -5.91 7.50
C ALA A 10 23.20 -6.84 7.04
N TRP A 11 22.02 -6.74 7.68
CA TRP A 11 20.85 -7.54 7.31
C TRP A 11 20.37 -7.25 5.87
N MET A 12 20.58 -6.04 5.34
CA MET A 12 20.18 -5.68 3.98
C MET A 12 21.04 -6.37 2.93
N LEU A 13 22.28 -6.71 3.28
CA LEU A 13 23.20 -7.44 2.42
C LEU A 13 23.13 -8.96 2.64
N LYS A 14 22.20 -9.43 3.49
CA LYS A 14 22.01 -10.87 3.72
C LYS A 14 21.59 -11.53 2.41
N ASN A 15 22.37 -12.51 1.97
CA ASN A 15 22.23 -13.22 0.69
C ASN A 15 22.55 -12.37 -0.57
N ALA A 16 23.04 -11.14 -0.41
CA ALA A 16 23.55 -10.38 -1.54
C ALA A 16 24.91 -10.95 -1.95
N ASN A 17 25.07 -11.23 -3.24
CA ASN A 17 26.38 -11.55 -3.78
C ASN A 17 27.14 -10.23 -4.03
N THR A 18 28.04 -9.88 -3.10
CA THR A 18 28.82 -8.64 -3.16
C THR A 18 29.81 -8.60 -4.32
N GLU A 19 30.08 -9.73 -4.97
CA GLU A 19 30.89 -9.81 -6.20
C GLU A 19 30.07 -9.54 -7.45
N ARG A 20 28.73 -9.48 -7.35
CA ARG A 20 27.79 -9.20 -8.44
C ARG A 20 27.07 -7.87 -8.25
N ILE A 21 27.84 -6.80 -8.07
CA ILE A 21 27.29 -5.44 -8.05
C ILE A 21 26.99 -5.01 -9.48
N VAL A 22 25.71 -4.90 -9.81
CA VAL A 22 25.26 -4.47 -11.15
C VAL A 22 25.42 -2.95 -11.32
N LEU A 23 25.16 -2.19 -10.25
CA LEU A 23 25.27 -0.73 -10.26
C LEU A 23 25.64 -0.22 -8.88
N ARG A 24 26.59 0.72 -8.84
CA ARG A 24 26.87 1.56 -7.67
C ARG A 24 26.84 3.01 -8.12
N THR A 25 25.99 3.81 -7.50
CA THR A 25 25.69 5.18 -7.94
C THR A 25 25.54 6.11 -6.74
N THR A 26 25.72 7.41 -6.99
CA THR A 26 25.40 8.50 -6.07
C THR A 26 24.35 9.40 -6.73
N THR A 27 23.66 10.23 -5.95
CA THR A 27 22.71 11.21 -6.48
C THR A 27 23.33 12.13 -7.54
N ASP A 28 24.60 12.54 -7.34
CA ASP A 28 25.34 13.37 -8.29
C ASP A 28 25.58 12.72 -9.66
N SER A 29 25.54 11.39 -9.72
CA SER A 29 25.70 10.64 -10.98
C SER A 29 24.38 10.41 -11.72
N ILE A 30 23.25 10.80 -11.15
CA ILE A 30 21.93 10.68 -11.79
C ILE A 30 21.72 11.87 -12.71
N GLN A 31 21.56 11.61 -14.00
CA GLN A 31 21.22 12.63 -14.98
C GLN A 31 19.71 12.90 -14.96
N GLN A 32 19.33 14.18 -14.98
CA GLN A 32 17.94 14.58 -15.09
C GLN A 32 17.38 14.16 -16.46
N SER A 33 16.20 13.54 -16.46
CA SER A 33 15.48 13.27 -17.71
C SER A 33 15.08 14.59 -18.40
N ALA A 34 15.12 14.60 -19.73
CA ALA A 34 14.59 15.71 -20.53
C ALA A 34 13.07 15.87 -20.37
N ASN A 35 12.38 14.79 -20.00
CA ASN A 35 10.93 14.79 -19.85
C ASN A 35 10.52 15.23 -18.44
N PRO A 36 9.70 16.29 -18.31
CA PRO A 36 9.31 16.82 -17.01
C PRO A 36 8.39 15.85 -16.28
N VAL A 37 8.63 15.66 -14.99
CA VAL A 37 7.67 15.01 -14.09
C VAL A 37 6.59 16.02 -13.73
N THR A 38 5.32 15.69 -13.96
CA THR A 38 4.19 16.58 -13.64
C THR A 38 3.05 15.81 -12.96
N SER A 39 2.29 16.49 -12.12
CA SER A 39 1.03 15.98 -11.54
C SER A 39 -0.21 16.28 -12.39
N LYS A 40 -0.03 16.84 -13.60
CA LYS A 40 -1.14 17.23 -14.49
C LYS A 40 -1.75 16.05 -15.26
N GLY A 41 -1.03 14.92 -15.33
CA GLY A 41 -1.51 13.71 -15.96
C GLY A 41 -2.75 13.14 -15.26
N GLN A 42 -3.57 12.39 -16.00
CA GLN A 42 -4.67 11.66 -15.40
C GLN A 42 -4.15 10.47 -14.60
N THR A 43 -4.74 10.26 -13.42
CA THR A 43 -4.55 9.04 -12.63
C THR A 43 -5.71 8.10 -12.89
N GLU A 44 -5.41 6.89 -13.34
CA GLU A 44 -6.36 5.80 -13.48
C GLU A 44 -6.37 4.99 -12.18
N VAL A 45 -7.55 4.67 -11.65
CA VAL A 45 -7.67 3.67 -10.59
C VAL A 45 -7.90 2.33 -11.27
N LEU A 46 -6.96 1.38 -11.12
CA LEU A 46 -7.14 0.04 -11.68
C LEU A 46 -8.23 -0.70 -10.89
N ASP A 47 -8.05 -0.81 -9.57
CA ASP A 47 -9.10 -1.20 -8.62
C ASP A 47 -8.58 -1.10 -7.17
N SER A 48 -9.35 -1.61 -6.21
CA SER A 48 -8.96 -1.77 -4.81
C SER A 48 -9.31 -3.16 -4.27
N TYR A 49 -8.64 -3.55 -3.19
CA TYR A 49 -8.92 -4.78 -2.47
C TYR A 49 -8.76 -4.60 -0.96
N SER A 50 -9.52 -5.37 -0.19
CA SER A 50 -9.43 -5.41 1.27
C SER A 50 -8.84 -6.75 1.69
N LEU A 51 -7.93 -6.75 2.66
CA LEU A 51 -7.28 -7.96 3.16
C LEU A 51 -8.07 -8.52 4.33
N ALA A 52 -8.45 -9.80 4.23
CA ALA A 52 -9.15 -10.51 5.29
C ALA A 52 -8.23 -10.81 6.49
N PRO A 53 -8.77 -10.95 7.71
CA PRO A 53 -8.00 -11.23 8.92
C PRO A 53 -7.67 -12.72 9.06
N THR A 54 -7.13 -13.35 8.01
CA THR A 54 -6.84 -14.80 7.95
C THR A 54 -5.32 -15.07 7.92
N GLU A 55 -4.92 -16.28 8.31
CA GLU A 55 -3.51 -16.71 8.21
C GLU A 55 -3.08 -16.89 6.75
N ASP A 56 -3.92 -17.58 5.96
CA ASP A 56 -3.77 -17.65 4.51
C ASP A 56 -4.15 -16.30 3.88
N PRO A 57 -3.41 -15.81 2.87
CA PRO A 57 -3.79 -14.57 2.19
C PRO A 57 -5.14 -14.71 1.48
N LEU A 58 -6.12 -13.90 1.90
CA LEU A 58 -7.44 -13.80 1.29
C LEU A 58 -7.79 -12.31 1.11
N ILE A 59 -8.26 -11.95 -0.08
CA ILE A 59 -8.68 -10.58 -0.39
C ILE A 59 -10.13 -10.53 -0.89
N TYR A 60 -10.79 -9.41 -0.59
CA TYR A 60 -12.08 -9.01 -1.15
C TYR A 60 -11.87 -7.96 -2.23
N ALA A 61 -12.50 -8.12 -3.39
CA ALA A 61 -12.35 -7.24 -4.54
C ALA A 61 -13.69 -6.99 -5.26
N PRO A 62 -14.10 -5.74 -5.53
CA PRO A 62 -13.47 -4.50 -5.10
C PRO A 62 -13.52 -4.30 -3.58
N GLY A 63 -12.37 -3.98 -2.98
CA GLY A 63 -12.29 -3.60 -1.57
C GLY A 63 -12.51 -2.11 -1.35
N TYR A 64 -12.96 -1.73 -0.16
CA TYR A 64 -13.14 -0.34 0.26
C TYR A 64 -12.70 -0.15 1.71
N PRO A 65 -12.10 1.01 2.05
CA PRO A 65 -11.71 1.33 3.42
C PRO A 65 -12.94 1.61 4.30
N PRO A 66 -12.76 1.81 5.62
CA PRO A 66 -13.83 2.22 6.52
C PRO A 66 -14.44 3.58 6.15
N LEU A 67 -15.72 3.78 6.51
CA LEU A 67 -16.41 5.04 6.29
C LEU A 67 -15.85 6.12 7.23
N PHE A 68 -15.51 7.28 6.70
CA PHE A 68 -15.11 8.42 7.51
C PHE A 68 -16.30 8.96 8.31
N ASN A 69 -16.12 9.02 9.64
CA ASN A 69 -17.13 9.46 10.57
C ASN A 69 -17.18 11.00 10.63
N GLU A 70 -17.80 11.61 9.61
CA GLU A 70 -17.92 13.07 9.56
C GLU A 70 -18.64 13.65 10.78
N GLN A 71 -19.60 12.90 11.35
CA GLN A 71 -20.32 13.34 12.53
C GLN A 71 -19.39 13.42 13.75
N LYS A 72 -18.52 12.43 13.94
CA LYS A 72 -17.50 12.47 14.99
C LYS A 72 -16.52 13.60 14.77
N ALA A 73 -16.06 13.81 13.53
CA ALA A 73 -15.14 14.89 13.18
C ALA A 73 -15.74 16.29 13.42
N ARG A 74 -17.05 16.47 13.18
CA ARG A 74 -17.76 17.74 13.43
C ARG A 74 -18.06 18.01 14.91
N ASN A 75 -18.16 16.97 15.74
CA ASN A 75 -18.53 17.08 17.15
C ASN A 75 -17.37 16.72 18.09
N ILE A 76 -16.17 17.19 17.77
CA ILE A 76 -15.05 17.11 18.71
C ILE A 76 -15.33 18.10 19.85
N PRO A 77 -15.26 17.66 21.13
CA PRO A 77 -15.48 18.54 22.27
C PRO A 77 -14.50 19.73 22.29
N PRO A 78 -14.86 20.89 22.86
CA PRO A 78 -13.96 22.04 23.00
C PRO A 78 -12.63 21.73 23.70
N GLU A 79 -12.66 20.80 24.66
CA GLU A 79 -11.50 20.30 25.39
C GLU A 79 -10.61 19.34 24.57
N GLY A 80 -11.04 18.99 23.35
CA GLY A 80 -10.36 18.06 22.46
C GLY A 80 -10.77 16.60 22.66
N LEU A 81 -10.27 15.73 21.77
CA LEU A 81 -10.46 14.29 21.87
C LEU A 81 -9.20 13.67 22.48
N ARG A 82 -9.37 12.95 23.60
CA ARG A 82 -8.28 12.20 24.22
C ARG A 82 -8.25 10.78 23.65
N LEU A 83 -7.15 10.42 23.01
CA LEU A 83 -6.89 9.09 22.49
C LEU A 83 -5.86 8.37 23.37
N GLN A 84 -5.96 7.05 23.43
CA GLN A 84 -4.90 6.22 24.00
C GLN A 84 -3.78 6.05 22.97
N PRO A 85 -2.51 5.88 23.40
CA PRO A 85 -1.45 5.48 22.49
C PRO A 85 -1.77 4.11 21.88
N ASP A 86 -1.25 3.87 20.68
CA ASP A 86 -1.34 2.60 19.98
C ASP A 86 -0.70 1.50 20.85
N GLU A 87 -1.37 0.35 20.97
CA GLU A 87 -0.92 -0.78 21.77
C GLU A 87 -0.59 -1.99 20.89
N GLY A 88 0.45 -2.74 21.29
CA GLY A 88 0.83 -3.97 20.64
C GLY A 88 1.77 -3.78 19.44
N LYS A 89 1.77 -4.76 18.54
CA LYS A 89 2.68 -4.84 17.39
C LYS A 89 1.91 -4.60 16.10
N HIS A 90 2.22 -3.52 15.41
CA HIS A 90 1.61 -3.16 14.13
C HIS A 90 2.53 -3.53 12.96
N TRP A 91 1.94 -3.76 11.79
CA TRP A 91 2.70 -4.06 10.58
C TRP A 91 3.37 -2.80 10.05
N ALA A 92 4.70 -2.81 9.94
CA ALA A 92 5.44 -1.74 9.27
C ALA A 92 5.35 -1.86 7.74
N ASP A 93 5.21 -3.09 7.24
CA ASP A 93 4.89 -3.42 5.86
C ASP A 93 4.27 -4.82 5.83
N ARG A 94 2.95 -4.90 5.69
CA ARG A 94 2.26 -6.19 5.75
C ARG A 94 2.56 -7.05 4.52
N HIS A 95 2.59 -6.42 3.34
CA HIS A 95 2.88 -7.13 2.10
C HIS A 95 4.36 -7.48 1.96
N GLY A 96 5.25 -6.78 2.65
CA GLY A 96 6.66 -7.16 2.78
C GLY A 96 6.90 -8.52 3.44
N ASN A 97 5.87 -9.11 4.08
CA ASN A 97 5.92 -10.46 4.62
C ASN A 97 5.42 -11.54 3.64
N PHE A 98 4.86 -11.15 2.49
CA PHE A 98 4.45 -12.09 1.46
C PHE A 98 5.63 -12.38 0.52
N THR A 99 5.78 -13.64 0.12
CA THR A 99 6.79 -14.06 -0.86
C THR A 99 6.66 -13.28 -2.17
N HIS A 100 5.42 -13.02 -2.60
CA HIS A 100 5.11 -12.26 -3.79
C HIS A 100 4.31 -11.01 -3.41
N GLN A 101 5.00 -9.88 -3.24
CA GLN A 101 4.39 -8.69 -2.63
C GLN A 101 3.22 -8.10 -3.42
N PHE A 102 3.20 -8.27 -4.74
CA PHE A 102 2.16 -7.75 -5.64
C PHE A 102 1.14 -8.82 -6.08
N GLU A 103 1.23 -10.04 -5.57
CA GLU A 103 0.36 -11.16 -5.99
C GLU A 103 -1.13 -10.82 -5.84
N ALA A 104 -1.51 -10.22 -4.72
CA ALA A 104 -2.88 -9.77 -4.45
C ALA A 104 -3.42 -8.83 -5.54
N VAL A 105 -2.57 -7.96 -6.10
CA VAL A 105 -2.94 -7.08 -7.22
C VAL A 105 -3.32 -7.91 -8.43
N PHE A 106 -2.53 -8.93 -8.76
CA PHE A 106 -2.80 -9.78 -9.92
C PHE A 106 -4.01 -10.68 -9.73
N GLN A 107 -4.23 -11.22 -8.53
CA GLN A 107 -5.43 -12.02 -8.23
C GLN A 107 -6.71 -11.19 -8.36
N MET A 108 -6.70 -9.96 -7.82
CA MET A 108 -7.78 -8.99 -7.98
C MET A 108 -8.04 -8.66 -9.46
N LEU A 109 -7.00 -8.32 -10.22
CA LEU A 109 -7.16 -7.96 -11.62
C LEU A 109 -7.58 -9.16 -12.49
N ALA A 110 -7.12 -10.37 -12.18
CA ALA A 110 -7.58 -11.58 -12.87
C ALA A 110 -9.05 -11.90 -12.58
N LEU A 111 -9.57 -11.52 -11.41
CA LEU A 111 -11.00 -11.64 -11.09
C LEU A 111 -11.83 -10.58 -11.84
N LEU A 112 -11.45 -9.30 -11.72
CA LEU A 112 -12.28 -8.18 -12.16
C LEU A 112 -12.07 -7.81 -13.63
N TYR A 113 -10.85 -7.97 -14.14
CA TYR A 113 -10.44 -7.59 -15.49
C TYR A 113 -9.55 -8.67 -16.14
N PRO A 114 -10.10 -9.86 -16.47
CA PRO A 114 -9.30 -11.01 -16.96
C PRO A 114 -8.45 -10.74 -18.21
N SER A 115 -8.79 -9.70 -18.99
CA SER A 115 -8.07 -9.29 -20.19
C SER A 115 -6.94 -8.28 -19.94
N MET A 116 -6.84 -7.71 -18.74
CA MET A 116 -5.81 -6.72 -18.40
C MET A 116 -4.42 -7.35 -18.41
N ARG A 117 -3.43 -6.63 -18.94
CA ARG A 117 -2.02 -7.06 -19.02
C ARG A 117 -1.12 -5.91 -18.61
N PHE A 118 0.05 -6.25 -18.07
CA PHE A 118 1.07 -5.28 -17.61
C PHE A 118 2.18 -5.06 -18.64
N ASN A 119 2.01 -5.55 -19.87
CA ASN A 119 3.03 -5.45 -20.92
C ASN A 119 3.32 -4.02 -21.41
N LYS A 120 2.56 -3.03 -20.96
CA LYS A 120 2.77 -1.59 -21.21
C LYS A 120 3.09 -0.79 -19.95
N VAL A 121 3.33 -1.48 -18.83
CA VAL A 121 3.68 -0.87 -17.55
C VAL A 121 5.18 -1.02 -17.36
N GLU A 122 5.90 0.07 -17.15
CA GLU A 122 7.34 0.02 -16.89
C GLU A 122 7.66 -0.30 -15.42
N ILE A 123 6.87 0.22 -14.47
CA ILE A 123 7.14 0.04 -13.04
C ILE A 123 5.87 -0.34 -12.27
N VAL A 124 6.01 -1.32 -11.37
CA VAL A 124 5.03 -1.61 -10.32
C VAL A 124 5.70 -1.47 -8.95
N ILE A 125 5.17 -0.60 -8.10
CA ILE A 125 5.80 -0.21 -6.83
C ILE A 125 4.78 0.05 -5.72
N ASN A 126 5.20 -0.08 -4.46
CA ASN A 126 4.43 0.39 -3.31
C ASN A 126 4.66 1.89 -3.06
N ARG A 127 3.62 2.64 -2.69
CA ARG A 127 3.69 4.07 -2.37
C ARG A 127 4.78 4.40 -1.35
N THR A 128 4.96 3.55 -0.33
CA THR A 128 6.01 3.71 0.67
C THR A 128 7.43 3.60 0.09
N SER A 129 7.67 2.63 -0.81
CA SER A 129 8.95 2.50 -1.51
C SER A 129 9.22 3.69 -2.42
N LEU A 130 8.20 4.15 -3.16
CA LEU A 130 8.31 5.34 -4.00
C LEU A 130 8.62 6.59 -3.17
N MET A 131 7.98 6.76 -2.01
CA MET A 131 8.28 7.85 -1.09
C MET A 131 9.73 7.81 -0.61
N TYR A 132 10.31 6.64 -0.33
CA TYR A 132 11.72 6.55 0.06
C TYR A 132 12.67 6.94 -1.08
N LEU A 133 12.38 6.50 -2.32
CA LEU A 133 13.15 6.92 -3.49
C LEU A 133 13.08 8.45 -3.69
N HIS A 134 11.90 9.03 -3.56
CA HIS A 134 11.70 10.50 -3.61
C HIS A 134 12.42 11.25 -2.48
N LYS A 135 12.52 10.66 -1.28
CA LYS A 135 13.27 11.26 -0.17
C LYS A 135 14.77 11.27 -0.43
N ILE A 136 15.31 10.24 -1.10
CA ILE A 136 16.72 10.22 -1.53
C ILE A 136 16.98 11.34 -2.54
N SER A 137 16.10 11.54 -3.53
CA SER A 137 16.31 12.57 -4.56
C SER A 137 16.24 14.01 -4.02
N LYS A 138 15.70 14.20 -2.80
CA LYS A 138 15.67 15.50 -2.11
C LYS A 138 16.83 15.68 -1.11
N GLU A 139 17.81 14.77 -1.08
CA GLU A 139 18.96 14.76 -0.14
C GLU A 139 18.58 14.80 1.36
N ASN A 140 17.31 14.52 1.69
CA ASN A 140 16.75 14.69 3.03
C ASN A 140 16.56 13.36 3.77
N SER A 141 17.28 12.30 3.37
CA SER A 141 17.16 10.99 4.00
C SER A 141 18.50 10.42 4.46
N THR A 142 18.58 10.15 5.76
CA THR A 142 19.65 9.36 6.38
C THR A 142 19.24 7.90 6.58
N GLN A 143 18.00 7.53 6.24
CA GLN A 143 17.46 6.21 6.49
C GLN A 143 17.79 5.26 5.34
N SER A 144 18.58 4.23 5.63
CA SER A 144 18.82 3.14 4.69
C SER A 144 17.62 2.20 4.58
N PHE A 145 17.39 1.66 3.39
CA PHE A 145 16.33 0.70 3.11
C PHE A 145 16.79 -0.33 2.06
N HIS A 146 16.03 -1.42 1.94
CA HIS A 146 16.28 -2.50 0.98
C HIS A 146 15.03 -2.69 0.10
N LEU A 147 15.23 -2.63 -1.22
CA LEU A 147 14.22 -2.94 -2.23
C LEU A 147 14.57 -4.27 -2.91
N ASP A 148 13.56 -5.10 -3.11
CA ASP A 148 13.66 -6.31 -3.93
C ASP A 148 13.22 -5.93 -5.37
N LEU A 149 14.07 -6.19 -6.35
CA LEU A 149 13.86 -5.81 -7.75
C LEU A 149 13.67 -7.06 -8.60
N GLU A 150 12.52 -7.18 -9.25
CA GLU A 150 12.21 -8.28 -10.17
C GLU A 150 11.81 -7.72 -11.53
N LEU A 151 12.50 -8.14 -12.59
CA LEU A 151 12.20 -7.72 -13.96
C LEU A 151 11.50 -8.87 -14.71
N VAL A 152 10.27 -8.64 -15.16
CA VAL A 152 9.51 -9.61 -15.97
C VAL A 152 9.17 -8.97 -17.31
N GLY A 153 9.75 -9.47 -18.39
CA GLY A 153 9.72 -8.77 -19.67
C GLY A 153 10.34 -7.36 -19.52
N ASN A 154 9.54 -6.32 -19.77
CA ASN A 154 9.96 -4.92 -19.65
C ASN A 154 9.45 -4.24 -18.37
N THR A 155 8.73 -4.96 -17.49
CA THR A 155 8.13 -4.39 -16.29
C THR A 155 8.99 -4.68 -15.06
N LEU A 156 9.39 -3.62 -14.36
CA LEU A 156 10.14 -3.69 -13.12
C LEU A 156 9.19 -3.67 -11.90
N PHE A 157 9.22 -4.74 -11.12
CA PHE A 157 8.54 -4.85 -9.85
C PHE A 157 9.49 -4.47 -8.72
N ILE A 158 9.08 -3.49 -7.91
CA ILE A 158 9.89 -2.93 -6.83
C ILE A 158 9.21 -3.26 -5.49
N GLY A 159 9.58 -4.40 -4.93
CA GLY A 159 9.23 -4.82 -3.59
C GLY A 159 10.10 -4.14 -2.53
N ARG A 160 9.76 -4.31 -1.25
CA ARG A 160 10.53 -3.79 -0.12
C ARG A 160 10.78 -4.88 0.91
N ARG A 161 12.02 -4.96 1.39
CA ARG A 161 12.37 -5.80 2.54
C ARG A 161 12.54 -4.93 3.78
N VAL A 162 12.02 -5.40 4.90
CA VAL A 162 12.17 -4.75 6.21
C VAL A 162 12.77 -5.73 7.21
N LYS A 163 13.62 -5.24 8.12
CA LYS A 163 14.26 -6.07 9.15
C LYS A 163 13.23 -6.73 10.07
N ASN A 164 12.25 -5.94 10.51
CA ASN A 164 11.15 -6.37 11.36
C ASN A 164 9.85 -5.99 10.65
N ALA A 165 9.05 -6.99 10.28
CA ALA A 165 7.76 -6.74 9.61
C ALA A 165 6.72 -6.13 10.56
N LYS A 166 6.86 -6.38 11.87
CA LYS A 166 6.07 -5.73 12.91
C LYS A 166 6.92 -4.88 13.83
N THR A 167 6.40 -3.72 14.19
CA THR A 167 7.05 -2.77 15.11
C THR A 167 6.08 -2.38 16.22
N THR A 168 6.59 -2.25 17.44
CA THR A 168 5.86 -1.59 18.53
C THR A 168 6.04 -0.09 18.37
N SER A 169 4.94 0.66 18.47
CA SER A 169 4.94 2.11 18.39
C SER A 169 4.07 2.64 19.52
N ASN A 170 4.56 3.63 20.25
CA ASN A 170 3.74 4.40 21.19
C ASN A 170 3.15 5.64 20.49
N ALA A 171 2.85 5.51 19.19
CA ALA A 171 2.20 6.56 18.41
C ALA A 171 0.70 6.58 18.71
N PHE A 172 -0.06 7.40 17.98
CA PHE A 172 -1.51 7.51 18.11
C PHE A 172 -2.21 7.26 16.77
N GLY A 173 -1.50 6.76 15.76
CA GLY A 173 -1.96 6.77 14.37
C GLY A 173 -3.15 5.84 14.17
N HIS A 174 -3.04 4.60 14.67
CA HIS A 174 -4.09 3.61 14.50
C HIS A 174 -5.33 3.94 15.34
N ASN A 175 -5.15 4.31 16.61
CA ASN A 175 -6.27 4.74 17.44
C ASN A 175 -6.91 6.04 16.93
N PHE A 176 -6.15 6.90 16.24
CA PHE A 176 -6.70 8.08 15.58
C PHE A 176 -7.55 7.69 14.36
N GLU A 177 -7.06 6.80 13.49
CA GLU A 177 -7.84 6.26 12.37
C GLU A 177 -9.14 5.61 12.85
N GLU A 178 -9.07 4.73 13.85
CA GLU A 178 -10.24 4.04 14.43
C GLU A 178 -11.24 5.03 15.03
N ALA A 179 -10.78 6.07 15.72
CA ALA A 179 -11.67 7.06 16.34
C ALA A 179 -12.48 7.88 15.32
N PHE A 180 -12.02 8.00 14.07
CA PHE A 180 -12.65 8.79 13.01
C PHE A 180 -13.23 7.95 11.88
N THR A 181 -13.33 6.64 12.05
CA THR A 181 -13.89 5.74 11.05
C THR A 181 -15.03 4.87 11.60
N ILE A 182 -15.83 4.31 10.69
CA ILE A 182 -16.89 3.35 10.97
C ILE A 182 -16.66 2.15 10.06
N HIS A 183 -16.43 0.99 10.65
CA HIS A 183 -16.34 -0.25 9.90
C HIS A 183 -17.73 -0.71 9.46
N ASP A 184 -17.83 -1.08 8.18
CA ASP A 184 -19.02 -1.69 7.64
C ASP A 184 -19.16 -3.12 8.17
N PRO A 185 -20.32 -3.55 8.70
CA PRO A 185 -20.57 -4.95 9.05
C PRO A 185 -20.24 -5.93 7.92
N ASP A 186 -20.41 -5.50 6.66
CA ASP A 186 -20.15 -6.31 5.46
C ASP A 186 -18.66 -6.31 5.06
N SER A 187 -17.78 -5.62 5.80
CA SER A 187 -16.33 -5.65 5.56
C SER A 187 -15.65 -6.97 5.98
N HIS A 188 -16.40 -7.90 6.57
CA HIS A 188 -15.93 -9.21 7.02
C HIS A 188 -14.67 -9.15 7.91
N GLY A 189 -14.54 -8.08 8.72
CA GLY A 189 -13.39 -7.87 9.61
C GLY A 189 -12.07 -7.57 8.89
N ALA A 190 -12.13 -7.11 7.64
CA ALA A 190 -10.93 -6.70 6.91
C ALA A 190 -10.10 -5.68 7.70
N ASN A 191 -8.79 -5.83 7.65
CA ASN A 191 -7.86 -5.09 8.49
C ASN A 191 -6.71 -4.48 7.70
N GLY A 192 -6.89 -4.29 6.40
CA GLY A 192 -5.96 -3.59 5.50
C GLY A 192 -6.66 -3.31 4.18
N TYR A 193 -6.53 -2.10 3.69
CA TYR A 193 -7.34 -1.60 2.57
C TYR A 193 -6.42 -0.99 1.54
N PHE A 194 -6.34 -1.60 0.36
CA PHE A 194 -5.33 -1.28 -0.63
C PHE A 194 -5.99 -0.82 -1.92
N ARG A 195 -5.39 0.19 -2.52
CA ARG A 195 -5.75 0.71 -3.82
C ARG A 195 -4.59 0.55 -4.78
N VAL A 196 -4.90 0.35 -6.04
CA VAL A 196 -3.94 0.26 -7.13
C VAL A 196 -4.28 1.33 -8.14
N ILE A 197 -3.36 2.28 -8.33
CA ILE A 197 -3.48 3.36 -9.31
C ILE A 197 -2.41 3.22 -10.38
N LYS A 198 -2.69 3.77 -11.55
CA LYS A 198 -1.76 3.87 -12.67
C LYS A 198 -1.68 5.31 -13.14
N TYR A 199 -0.46 5.81 -13.31
CA TYR A 199 -0.23 7.16 -13.82
C TYR A 199 1.13 7.27 -14.49
N GLN A 200 1.30 8.34 -15.26
CA GLN A 200 2.54 8.66 -15.95
C GLN A 200 3.51 9.41 -15.01
N LEU A 201 4.72 8.88 -14.82
CA LEU A 201 5.81 9.54 -14.08
C LEU A 201 6.97 9.83 -15.05
N GLY A 202 6.98 11.03 -15.62
CA GLY A 202 7.88 11.34 -16.74
C GLY A 202 7.54 10.44 -17.93
N ASP A 203 8.46 9.59 -18.36
CA ASP A 203 8.23 8.65 -19.48
C ASP A 203 7.80 7.25 -19.05
N LEU A 204 7.63 7.03 -17.75
CA LEU A 204 7.31 5.72 -17.19
C LEU A 204 5.81 5.62 -16.88
N GLU A 205 5.13 4.63 -17.43
CA GLU A 205 3.82 4.19 -16.95
C GLU A 205 4.03 3.40 -15.65
N VAL A 206 3.58 4.00 -14.54
CA VAL A 206 3.80 3.47 -13.19
C VAL A 206 2.49 3.02 -12.58
N VAL A 207 2.46 1.78 -12.09
CA VAL A 207 1.41 1.26 -11.22
C VAL A 207 1.88 1.34 -9.77
N VAL A 208 1.08 1.99 -8.93
CA VAL A 208 1.36 2.17 -7.51
C VAL A 208 0.28 1.53 -6.67
N ARG A 209 0.68 0.65 -5.75
CA ARG A 209 -0.19 0.21 -4.66
C ARG A 209 -0.01 1.12 -3.44
N LEU A 210 -1.12 1.55 -2.84
CA LEU A 210 -1.17 2.33 -1.62
C LEU A 210 -2.23 1.81 -0.66
N GLU A 211 -2.04 2.05 0.62
CA GLU A 211 -3.08 1.87 1.63
C GLU A 211 -4.06 3.05 1.58
N ALA A 212 -5.32 2.82 1.94
CA ALA A 212 -6.35 3.84 2.05
C ALA A 212 -6.97 3.79 3.45
N ASP A 213 -6.95 4.92 4.16
CA ASP A 213 -7.34 4.96 5.58
C ASP A 213 -8.86 5.02 5.75
N ALA A 214 -9.55 5.80 4.91
CA ALA A 214 -10.99 5.95 4.95
C ALA A 214 -11.59 6.35 3.60
N TYR A 215 -12.92 6.33 3.49
CA TYR A 215 -13.64 6.97 2.41
C TYR A 215 -14.78 7.85 2.90
N LYS A 216 -15.15 8.84 2.10
CA LYS A 216 -16.35 9.64 2.28
C LYS A 216 -17.50 9.07 1.48
N ALA A 217 -18.63 8.83 2.13
CA ALA A 217 -19.86 8.45 1.43
C ALA A 217 -20.35 9.59 0.53
N ASP A 218 -20.91 9.23 -0.62
CA ASP A 218 -21.68 10.13 -1.46
C ASP A 218 -23.09 9.55 -1.64
N ASN A 219 -24.06 10.41 -1.93
CA ASN A 219 -25.43 10.03 -2.23
C ASN A 219 -25.57 9.26 -3.56
N ARG A 220 -24.47 9.07 -4.30
CA ARG A 220 -24.43 8.32 -5.56
C ARG A 220 -24.20 6.84 -5.29
N ARG A 221 -24.93 6.00 -6.02
CA ARG A 221 -24.77 4.54 -5.95
C ARG A 221 -23.34 4.16 -6.36
N HIS A 222 -22.59 3.62 -5.42
CA HIS A 222 -21.36 2.90 -5.72
C HIS A 222 -21.71 1.62 -6.50
N VAL A 223 -20.84 1.19 -7.41
CA VAL A 223 -20.95 -0.16 -7.98
C VAL A 223 -20.62 -1.12 -6.83
N THR A 224 -21.65 -1.72 -6.27
CA THR A 224 -21.56 -2.68 -5.17
C THR A 224 -21.63 -4.09 -5.71
N VAL A 225 -20.72 -4.93 -5.26
CA VAL A 225 -20.82 -6.39 -5.32
C VAL A 225 -21.52 -6.83 -4.05
N ALA A 226 -22.42 -7.81 -4.15
CA ALA A 226 -23.08 -8.35 -2.96
C ALA A 226 -22.04 -8.81 -1.93
N PRO A 227 -22.32 -8.68 -0.62
CA PRO A 227 -21.45 -9.25 0.41
C PRO A 227 -21.24 -10.74 0.18
N ALA A 228 -20.04 -11.23 0.47
CA ALA A 228 -19.72 -12.64 0.27
C ALA A 228 -20.53 -13.51 1.23
N THR A 229 -21.19 -14.54 0.69
CA THR A 229 -21.83 -15.57 1.50
C THR A 229 -20.79 -16.44 2.21
N PRO A 230 -21.15 -17.10 3.33
CA PRO A 230 -20.24 -18.05 3.99
C PRO A 230 -19.78 -19.20 3.08
N GLU A 231 -20.57 -19.57 2.07
CA GLU A 231 -20.21 -20.60 1.10
C GLU A 231 -19.19 -20.10 0.08
N GLU A 232 -19.33 -18.87 -0.41
CA GLU A 232 -18.34 -18.24 -1.30
C GLU A 232 -16.99 -18.03 -0.59
N LEU A 233 -17.00 -17.67 0.69
CA LEU A 233 -15.78 -17.57 1.50
C LEU A 233 -15.08 -18.94 1.65
N LYS A 234 -15.85 -20.02 1.84
CA LYS A 234 -15.31 -21.39 1.91
C LYS A 234 -14.74 -21.85 0.56
N ASN A 235 -15.36 -21.43 -0.53
CA ASN A 235 -14.97 -21.79 -1.90
C ASN A 235 -13.98 -20.80 -2.53
N ALA A 236 -13.47 -19.84 -1.76
CA ALA A 236 -12.50 -18.86 -2.23
C ALA A 236 -11.24 -19.55 -2.79
N ALA A 237 -10.86 -19.17 -4.01
CA ALA A 237 -9.75 -19.77 -4.73
C ALA A 237 -8.92 -18.69 -5.43
N PRO A 238 -7.62 -18.94 -5.66
CA PRO A 238 -6.83 -18.07 -6.52
C PRO A 238 -7.34 -18.13 -7.97
N ARG A 239 -7.24 -17.01 -8.67
CA ARG A 239 -7.54 -16.91 -10.12
C ARG A 239 -6.32 -17.20 -10.97
N ILE A 240 -5.14 -16.87 -10.46
CA ILE A 240 -3.86 -17.23 -11.06
C ILE A 240 -3.22 -18.29 -10.16
N PRO A 241 -3.22 -19.58 -10.56
CA PRO A 241 -2.56 -20.62 -9.78
C PRO A 241 -1.04 -20.50 -9.89
N HIS A 242 -0.33 -20.73 -8.78
CA HIS A 242 1.13 -20.89 -8.78
C HIS A 242 1.58 -21.94 -7.75
N GLY A 243 2.75 -22.55 -7.97
CA GLY A 243 3.20 -23.75 -7.25
C GLY A 243 3.56 -23.60 -5.77
N VAL A 244 3.33 -22.44 -5.13
CA VAL A 244 3.57 -22.25 -3.69
C VAL A 244 2.28 -22.29 -2.87
N PRO A 245 2.30 -22.84 -1.63
CA PRO A 245 1.10 -23.14 -0.84
C PRO A 245 0.28 -21.92 -0.40
N THR A 246 0.88 -20.73 -0.37
CA THR A 246 0.29 -19.51 0.21
C THR A 246 -0.27 -18.56 -0.84
N CYS A 247 -0.84 -19.10 -1.92
CA CYS A 247 -1.42 -18.32 -3.00
C CYS A 247 -2.62 -17.52 -2.50
N THR A 248 -2.67 -16.23 -2.87
CA THR A 248 -3.71 -15.32 -2.43
C THR A 248 -5.06 -15.72 -3.04
N LYS A 249 -6.00 -16.09 -2.16
CA LYS A 249 -7.40 -16.34 -2.53
C LYS A 249 -8.10 -15.00 -2.74
N VAL A 250 -9.06 -14.97 -3.66
CA VAL A 250 -9.81 -13.74 -3.98
C VAL A 250 -11.30 -14.02 -4.07
N VAL A 251 -12.10 -13.15 -3.45
CA VAL A 251 -13.56 -13.20 -3.45
C VAL A 251 -14.12 -11.90 -4.00
N ALA A 252 -15.12 -12.01 -4.88
CA ALA A 252 -15.85 -10.87 -5.39
C ALA A 252 -16.80 -10.35 -4.30
N ALA A 253 -16.42 -9.29 -3.60
CA ALA A 253 -17.21 -8.70 -2.53
C ALA A 253 -16.78 -7.27 -2.26
N GLY A 254 -17.75 -6.40 -1.94
CA GLY A 254 -17.52 -5.03 -1.55
C GLY A 254 -17.96 -4.01 -2.59
N ALA A 255 -17.25 -2.90 -2.73
CA ALA A 255 -17.69 -1.78 -3.55
C ALA A 255 -16.51 -0.97 -4.09
N PHE A 256 -16.66 -0.47 -5.31
CA PHE A 256 -15.70 0.49 -5.85
C PHE A 256 -15.96 1.89 -5.29
N VAL A 257 -14.92 2.48 -4.69
CA VAL A 257 -14.94 3.86 -4.20
C VAL A 257 -14.17 4.78 -5.16
N PRO A 258 -14.76 5.89 -5.66
CA PRO A 258 -14.06 6.86 -6.48
C PRO A 258 -12.83 7.47 -5.80
N GLN A 259 -11.79 7.80 -6.57
CA GLN A 259 -10.53 8.32 -6.03
C GLN A 259 -10.70 9.59 -5.21
N ASN A 260 -11.58 10.49 -5.65
CA ASN A 260 -11.87 11.76 -4.98
C ASN A 260 -12.64 11.60 -3.66
N HIS A 261 -13.03 10.38 -3.28
CA HIS A 261 -13.70 10.09 -2.00
C HIS A 261 -12.76 9.42 -1.00
N ILE A 262 -11.55 9.01 -1.41
CA ILE A 262 -10.57 8.43 -0.50
C ILE A 262 -9.98 9.52 0.39
N ILE A 263 -9.83 9.20 1.68
CA ILE A 263 -9.29 10.09 2.71
C ILE A 263 -8.04 9.44 3.30
N GLU A 264 -6.97 10.22 3.38
CA GLU A 264 -5.79 9.91 4.19
C GLU A 264 -5.95 10.58 5.55
N LEU A 265 -5.84 9.82 6.63
CA LEU A 265 -5.88 10.30 8.00
C LEU A 265 -4.46 10.40 8.56
N LYS A 266 -4.17 11.51 9.25
CA LYS A 266 -2.85 11.73 9.87
C LYS A 266 -2.99 12.41 11.23
N SER A 267 -2.30 11.83 12.21
CA SER A 267 -2.00 12.46 13.49
C SER A 267 -0.56 12.96 13.51
N ASN A 268 -0.29 14.09 14.16
CA ASN A 268 1.06 14.55 14.41
C ASN A 268 1.18 15.27 15.75
N ASP A 269 2.42 15.49 16.18
CA ASP A 269 2.79 16.14 17.44
C ASP A 269 2.81 17.68 17.37
N SER A 270 2.57 18.25 16.18
CA SER A 270 2.62 19.69 15.96
C SER A 270 1.23 20.31 15.98
N SER A 271 1.14 21.54 16.48
CA SER A 271 -0.10 22.33 16.49
C SER A 271 -0.57 22.79 15.10
N LYS A 272 0.24 22.57 14.05
CA LYS A 272 -0.10 22.87 12.66
C LYS A 272 -0.05 21.57 11.84
N PRO A 273 -0.97 21.38 10.88
CA PRO A 273 -0.82 20.32 9.88
C PRO A 273 0.54 20.51 9.19
N LYS A 274 1.42 19.51 9.25
CA LYS A 274 2.62 19.50 8.41
C LYS A 274 2.14 19.37 6.97
N GLU A 275 2.58 20.26 6.07
CA GLU A 275 2.30 20.12 4.64
C GLU A 275 2.70 18.70 4.20
N GLN A 276 1.74 17.98 3.61
CA GLN A 276 2.03 16.68 3.03
C GLN A 276 2.86 16.91 1.75
N MET A 277 4.06 16.32 1.70
CA MET A 277 4.88 16.24 0.48
C MET A 277 4.33 15.23 -0.51
#